data_AF-A0A967ZJ01-F1
#
_entry.id   AF-A0A967ZJ01-F1
#
_cell.length_a   1.000
_cell.length_b   1.000
_cell.length_c   1.000
_cell.angle_alpha   90.00
_cell.angle_beta   90.00
_cell.angle_gamma   90.00
#
_symmetry.space_group_name_H-M   'P 1'
#
loop_
_entity.id
_entity.type
_entity.pdbx_description
1 polymer ?
#
loop_
_entity_poly.entity_id
_entity_poly.type
_entity_poly.pdbx_seq_one_letter_code
_entity_poly.pdbx_strand_id
1 'polypeptide(L)'
;GGVWKTENHGTSFTPLFDDQPTSSIGDVTIDQANPNLVWVGTGEPQNRQSSPWGNGVYKSTDGGKTWSHMGLEATRHVGRIVIHPRDPDV
;
A
#
# COMPACT_ATOMS: atom_id res chain seq x y z
N GLY A 1 6.26 -9.54 5.20
CA GLY A 1 5.32 -8.41 5.06
C GLY A 1 5.18 -8.08 3.59
N GLY A 2 4.81 -6.84 3.27
CA GLY A 2 4.72 -6.33 1.90
C GLY A 2 3.35 -6.51 1.25
N VAL A 3 3.27 -6.15 -0.03
CA VAL A 3 2.06 -6.24 -0.86
C VAL A 3 2.22 -7.35 -1.88
N TRP A 4 1.20 -8.19 -2.01
CA TRP A 4 1.17 -9.35 -2.87
C TRP A 4 -0.10 -9.32 -3.72
N LYS A 5 0.00 -9.73 -4.98
CA LYS A 5 -1.13 -9.77 -5.92
C LYS A 5 -1.40 -11.18 -6.40
N THR A 6 -2.67 -11.53 -6.51
CA THR A 6 -3.13 -12.72 -7.23
C THR A 6 -3.96 -12.31 -8.43
N GLU A 7 -3.88 -13.10 -9.50
CA GLU A 7 -4.71 -12.94 -10.70
C GLU A 7 -5.48 -14.24 -11.01
N ASN A 8 -5.37 -15.25 -10.14
CA ASN A 8 -5.93 -16.59 -10.32
C ASN A 8 -6.64 -17.06 -9.05
N HIS A 9 -7.46 -16.17 -8.48
CA HIS A 9 -8.36 -16.45 -7.37
C HIS A 9 -7.62 -16.98 -6.11
N GLY A 10 -6.39 -16.50 -5.89
CA GLY A 10 -5.57 -16.89 -4.73
C GLY A 10 -4.80 -18.19 -4.89
N THR A 11 -4.75 -18.78 -6.11
CA THR A 11 -3.95 -19.99 -6.36
C THR A 11 -2.45 -19.70 -6.29
N SER A 12 -2.03 -18.55 -6.79
CA SER A 12 -0.66 -18.05 -6.66
C SER A 12 -0.61 -16.55 -6.39
N PHE A 13 0.50 -16.10 -5.83
CA PHE A 13 0.76 -14.71 -5.50
C PHE A 13 2.10 -14.25 -6.04
N THR A 14 2.13 -13.05 -6.58
CA THR A 14 3.34 -12.35 -7.02
C THR A 14 3.65 -11.23 -6.03
N PRO A 15 4.88 -11.14 -5.50
CA PRO A 15 5.27 -10.02 -4.66
C PRO A 15 5.33 -8.75 -5.51
N LEU A 16 4.79 -7.65 -5.00
CA LEU A 16 4.78 -6.35 -5.69
C LEU A 16 5.59 -5.27 -4.98
N PHE A 17 6.05 -5.52 -3.75
CA PHE A 17 6.61 -4.48 -2.87
C PHE A 17 7.96 -4.87 -2.24
N ASP A 18 8.61 -5.90 -2.78
CA ASP A 18 9.85 -6.46 -2.20
C ASP A 18 11.06 -5.53 -2.40
N ASP A 19 11.01 -4.63 -3.39
CA ASP A 19 12.08 -3.66 -3.69
C ASP A 19 11.97 -2.37 -2.85
N GLN A 20 11.00 -2.30 -1.93
CA GLN A 20 10.76 -1.11 -1.11
C GLN A 20 11.47 -1.24 0.26
N PRO A 21 11.88 -0.11 0.86
CA PRO A 21 12.70 -0.10 2.08
C PRO A 21 11.98 -0.58 3.34
N THR A 22 10.67 -0.81 3.28
CA THR A 22 9.87 -1.37 4.37
C THR A 22 8.89 -2.39 3.82
N SER A 23 8.67 -3.44 4.61
CA SER A 23 7.61 -4.43 4.36
C SER A 23 6.47 -4.33 5.38
N SER A 24 6.49 -3.30 6.24
CA SER A 24 5.42 -3.01 7.17
C SER A 24 4.32 -2.24 6.45
N ILE A 25 3.14 -2.85 6.34
CA ILE A 25 1.99 -2.30 5.62
C ILE A 25 0.88 -2.03 6.63
N GLY A 26 0.38 -0.80 6.65
CA GLY A 26 -0.74 -0.40 7.49
C GLY A 26 -2.07 -0.37 6.74
N ASP A 27 -2.04 -0.11 5.43
CA ASP A 27 -3.22 -0.18 4.57
C ASP A 27 -2.88 -0.39 3.10
N VAL A 28 -3.80 -1.02 2.36
CA VAL A 28 -3.77 -1.13 0.90
C VAL A 28 -5.15 -0.80 0.37
N THR A 29 -5.24 0.20 -0.51
CA THR A 29 -6.50 0.60 -1.14
C THR A 29 -6.35 0.67 -2.65
N ILE A 30 -7.43 0.34 -3.35
CA ILE A 30 -7.49 0.22 -4.79
C ILE A 30 -8.72 0.98 -5.28
N ASP A 31 -8.55 1.80 -6.30
CA ASP A 31 -9.69 2.44 -6.96
C ASP A 31 -10.53 1.37 -7.67
N GLN A 32 -11.81 1.31 -7.33
CA GLN A 32 -12.75 0.35 -7.90
C GLN A 32 -13.06 0.67 -9.37
N ALA A 33 -12.99 1.93 -9.79
CA ALA A 33 -13.20 2.34 -11.17
C ALA A 33 -11.96 2.09 -12.04
N ASN A 34 -10.77 2.22 -11.46
CA ASN A 34 -9.49 1.94 -12.12
C ASN A 34 -8.56 1.11 -11.22
N PRO A 35 -8.60 -0.24 -11.30
CA PRO A 35 -7.79 -1.11 -10.47
C PRO A 35 -6.27 -0.99 -10.66
N ASN A 36 -5.80 -0.24 -11.66
CA ASN A 36 -4.38 0.08 -11.81
C ASN A 36 -3.91 1.15 -10.80
N LEU A 37 -4.84 1.97 -10.28
CA LEU A 37 -4.56 2.94 -9.24
C LEU A 37 -4.60 2.26 -7.87
N VAL A 38 -3.42 2.11 -7.27
CA VAL A 38 -3.23 1.46 -5.97
C VAL A 38 -2.47 2.41 -5.05
N TRP A 39 -2.93 2.52 -3.81
CA TRP A 39 -2.25 3.25 -2.75
C TRP A 39 -1.90 2.32 -1.60
N VAL A 40 -0.71 2.51 -1.04
CA VAL A 40 -0.18 1.71 0.06
C VAL A 40 0.29 2.64 1.17
N GLY A 41 -0.30 2.46 2.35
CA GLY A 41 0.16 3.07 3.59
C GLY A 41 1.10 2.12 4.31
N THR A 42 2.27 2.59 4.73
CA THR A 42 3.26 1.76 5.43
C THR A 42 3.22 1.98 6.95
N GLY A 43 3.65 0.96 7.69
CA GLY A 43 3.75 0.95 9.15
C GLY A 43 2.55 0.33 9.85
N GLU A 44 2.81 -0.56 10.80
CA GLU A 44 1.77 -1.32 11.52
C GLU A 44 1.03 -0.42 12.53
N PRO A 45 -0.24 -0.05 12.29
CA PRO A 45 -0.94 0.94 13.10
C PRO A 45 -1.33 0.42 14.48
N GLN A 46 -1.43 -0.90 14.68
CA GLN A 46 -1.81 -1.49 15.96
C GLN A 46 -0.59 -2.00 16.73
N ASN A 47 -0.05 -1.15 17.59
CA ASN A 47 1.10 -1.51 18.41
C ASN A 47 0.73 -2.51 19.52
N ARG A 48 1.37 -3.68 19.51
CA ARG A 48 1.30 -4.68 20.58
C ARG A 48 2.70 -4.95 21.16
N GLN A 49 3.20 -3.99 21.94
CA GLN A 49 4.53 -3.94 22.57
C GLN A 49 5.68 -3.54 21.62
N SER A 50 5.66 -3.98 20.37
CA SER A 50 6.53 -3.49 19.31
C SER A 50 5.82 -3.53 17.95
N SER A 51 6.03 -2.48 17.15
CA SER A 51 5.57 -2.42 15.76
C SER A 51 6.68 -1.89 14.86
N PRO A 52 6.94 -2.52 13.71
CA PRO A 52 7.85 -1.97 12.72
C PRO A 52 7.29 -0.66 12.17
N TRP A 53 8.16 0.34 12.05
CA TRP A 53 7.81 1.60 11.40
C TRP A 53 7.68 1.40 9.89
N GLY A 54 6.72 2.12 9.32
CA GLY A 54 6.67 2.44 7.90
C GLY A 54 7.54 3.64 7.58
N ASN A 55 7.52 4.01 6.30
CA ASN A 55 8.19 5.19 5.78
C ASN A 55 7.28 6.03 4.88
N GLY A 56 5.98 6.06 5.15
CA GLY A 56 5.02 6.92 4.47
C GLY A 56 4.11 6.19 3.48
N VAL A 57 3.78 6.85 2.38
CA VAL A 57 2.76 6.39 1.41
C VAL A 57 3.37 6.16 0.04
N TYR A 58 2.89 5.12 -0.65
CA TYR A 58 3.25 4.82 -2.03
C TYR A 58 2.01 4.79 -2.92
N LYS A 59 2.20 5.22 -4.17
CA LYS A 59 1.20 5.21 -5.23
C LYS A 59 1.71 4.37 -6.40
N SER A 60 0.84 3.54 -6.97
CA SER A 60 1.04 2.90 -8.25
C SER A 60 -0.11 3.28 -9.18
N THR A 61 0.20 3.43 -10.47
CA THR A 61 -0.79 3.66 -11.54
C THR A 61 -0.77 2.56 -12.59
N ASP A 62 -0.07 1.46 -12.33
CA ASP A 62 0.10 0.33 -13.25
C ASP A 62 -0.21 -1.03 -12.58
N GLY A 63 -1.03 -1.00 -11.53
CA GLY A 63 -1.46 -2.20 -10.81
C GLY A 63 -0.40 -2.78 -9.88
N GLY A 64 0.51 -1.93 -9.39
CA GLY A 64 1.58 -2.26 -8.45
C GLY A 64 2.86 -2.81 -9.08
N LYS A 65 3.08 -2.61 -10.39
CA LYS A 65 4.34 -2.98 -11.06
C LYS A 65 5.45 -1.97 -10.74
N THR A 66 5.08 -0.69 -10.66
CA THR A 66 5.97 0.40 -10.23
C THR A 66 5.31 1.23 -9.14
N TRP A 67 6.15 1.80 -8.27
CA TRP A 67 5.71 2.59 -7.11
C TRP A 67 6.40 3.94 -7.09
N SER A 68 5.62 4.99 -6.89
CA SER A 68 6.09 6.33 -6.54
C SER A 68 5.93 6.53 -5.04
N HIS A 69 7.00 6.98 -4.38
CA HIS A 69 6.95 7.36 -2.97
C HIS A 69 6.39 8.78 -2.84
N MET A 70 5.35 8.94 -2.01
CA MET A 70 4.51 10.14 -1.93
C MET A 70 4.75 10.95 -0.64
N GLY A 71 5.79 10.61 0.12
CA GLY A 71 6.16 11.26 1.37
C GLY A 71 5.42 10.71 2.61
N LEU A 72 5.31 11.53 3.66
CA LEU A 72 4.76 11.18 4.98
C LEU A 72 5.64 10.22 5.80
N GLU A 73 6.95 10.27 5.59
CA GLU A 73 7.94 9.43 6.26
C GLU A 73 7.88 9.59 7.79
N ALA A 74 7.68 10.81 8.26
CA ALA A 74 7.61 11.15 9.68
C ALA A 74 6.36 10.57 10.37
N THR A 75 5.30 10.24 9.61
CA THR A 75 4.07 9.66 10.16
C THR A 75 4.32 8.27 10.74
N ARG A 76 5.27 7.51 10.17
CA ARG A 76 5.68 6.14 10.55
C ARG A 76 4.58 5.06 10.53
N HIS A 77 3.31 5.41 10.65
CA HIS A 77 2.18 4.47 10.65
C HIS A 77 1.01 5.09 9.89
N VAL A 78 0.76 4.60 8.67
CA VAL A 78 -0.39 4.98 7.86
C VAL A 78 -1.39 3.84 7.91
N GLY A 79 -2.34 3.92 8.84
CA GLY A 79 -3.32 2.86 9.09
C GLY A 79 -4.60 2.92 8.26
N ARG A 80 -4.78 3.96 7.42
CA ARG A 80 -5.92 4.06 6.51
C ARG A 80 -5.67 5.03 5.36
N ILE A 81 -6.09 4.64 4.16
CA ILE A 81 -6.19 5.46 2.94
C ILE A 81 -7.58 5.19 2.33
N VAL A 82 -8.29 6.26 1.99
CA VAL A 82 -9.60 6.18 1.34
C VAL A 82 -9.53 6.96 0.04
N ILE A 83 -10.03 6.36 -1.03
CA ILE A 83 -10.19 7.03 -2.33
C ILE A 83 -11.67 7.41 -2.45
N HIS A 84 -11.95 8.65 -2.84
CA HIS A 84 -13.31 9.10 -3.04
C HIS A 84 -13.98 8.30 -4.19
N PRO A 85 -15.21 7.77 -3.99
CA PRO A 85 -15.80 6.75 -4.87
C PRO A 85 -16.20 7.26 -6.26
N ARG A 86 -16.16 8.57 -6.48
CA ARG A 86 -16.52 9.21 -7.76
C ARG A 86 -15.44 10.14 -8.30
N ASP A 87 -14.35 10.29 -7.57
CA ASP A 87 -13.26 11.19 -7.94
C ASP A 87 -11.94 10.62 -7.40
N PRO A 88 -11.13 9.94 -8.23
CA PRO A 88 -9.92 9.27 -7.77
C PRO A 88 -8.78 10.23 -7.36
N ASP A 89 -8.93 11.53 -7.60
CA ASP A 89 -7.97 12.55 -7.20
C ASP A 89 -8.23 13.10 -5.77
N VAL A 90 -9.23 12.56 -5.06
CA VAL A 90 -9.63 12.96 -3.70
C VAL A 90 -9.60 11.78 -2.71
#